data_AF-A0A9D2T7K7-F1
#
_entry.id   AF-A0A9D2T7K7-F1
#
_cell.length_a   1.000
_cell.length_b   1.000
_cell.length_c   1.000
_cell.angle_alpha   90.00
_cell.angle_beta   90.00
_cell.angle_gamma   90.00
#
_symmetry.space_group_name_H-M   'P 1'
#
loop_
_entity.id
_entity.type
_entity.pdbx_description
1 polymer ?
#
loop_
_entity_poly.entity_id
_entity_poly.type
_entity_poly.pdbx_seq_one_letter_code
_entity_poly.pdbx_strand_id
1 'polypeptide(L)'
;MALTAREWLLLPNEEQKRRQKELSSEECFKLRTLYSEIHLSEEDKRNMPRREREEFLHPRGKNKEGEEEFNSKAQEIFKRLSEEAKR
;
A
#
# COMPACT_ATOMS: atom_id res chain seq x y z
N MET A 1 -11.14 11.11 -11.90
CA MET A 1 -10.14 10.74 -10.87
C MET A 1 -10.14 9.22 -10.78
N ALA A 2 -8.98 8.57 -10.81
CA ALA A 2 -8.88 7.12 -10.67
C ALA A 2 -8.88 6.75 -9.18
N LEU A 3 -9.56 5.66 -8.81
CA LEU A 3 -9.54 5.14 -7.44
C LEU A 3 -8.15 4.57 -7.12
N THR A 4 -7.69 4.78 -5.89
CA THR A 4 -6.55 4.05 -5.33
C THR A 4 -7.00 2.67 -4.81
N ALA A 5 -6.04 1.75 -4.67
CA ALA A 5 -6.26 0.42 -4.12
C ALA A 5 -6.80 0.46 -2.69
N ARG A 6 -6.31 1.39 -1.86
CA ARG A 6 -6.77 1.58 -0.47
C ARG A 6 -8.20 2.09 -0.42
N GLU A 7 -8.54 3.08 -1.24
CA GLU A 7 -9.92 3.56 -1.35
C GLU A 7 -10.85 2.43 -1.80
N TRP A 8 -10.42 1.64 -2.78
CA TRP A 8 -11.20 0.52 -3.29
C TRP A 8 -11.49 -0.53 -2.21
N LEU A 9 -10.52 -0.89 -1.37
CA LEU A 9 -10.69 -1.87 -0.28
C LEU A 9 -11.76 -1.47 0.74
N LEU A 10 -11.96 -0.16 0.95
CA LEU A 10 -12.95 0.36 1.89
C LEU A 10 -14.34 0.56 1.28
N LEU A 11 -14.47 0.45 -0.05
CA LEU A 11 -15.78 0.52 -0.69
C LEU A 11 -16.63 -0.72 -0.32
N PRO A 12 -17.96 -0.54 -0.20
CA PRO A 12 -18.88 -1.67 -0.14
C PRO A 12 -18.74 -2.57 -1.38
N ASN A 13 -18.98 -3.87 -1.22
CA ASN A 13 -18.77 -4.85 -2.30
C ASN A 13 -19.55 -4.53 -3.58
N GLU A 14 -20.78 -4.01 -3.47
CA GLU A 14 -21.58 -3.62 -4.64
C GLU A 14 -20.95 -2.44 -5.39
N GLU A 15 -20.36 -1.49 -4.67
CA GLU A 15 -19.69 -0.35 -5.26
C GLU A 15 -18.36 -0.74 -5.91
N GLN A 16 -17.63 -1.67 -5.29
CA GLN A 16 -16.43 -2.27 -5.88
C GLN A 16 -16.71 -2.91 -7.24
N LYS A 17 -17.81 -3.65 -7.38
CA LYS A 17 -18.23 -4.26 -8.66
C LYS A 17 -18.57 -3.19 -9.71
N ARG A 18 -19.33 -2.17 -9.30
CA ARG A 18 -19.76 -1.08 -10.20
C ARG A 18 -18.59 -0.27 -10.72
N ARG A 19 -17.60 0.00 -9.85
CA ARG A 19 -16.46 0.88 -10.11
C ARG A 19 -15.16 0.14 -10.41
N GLN A 20 -15.20 -1.18 -10.63
CA GLN A 20 -14.01 -2.00 -10.91
C GLN A 20 -13.14 -1.45 -12.06
N LYS A 21 -13.75 -0.78 -13.04
CA LYS A 21 -13.06 -0.20 -14.22
C LYS A 21 -12.37 1.13 -13.92
N GLU A 22 -12.55 1.70 -12.74
CA GLU A 22 -11.93 2.97 -12.33
C GLU A 22 -10.56 2.77 -11.66
N LEU A 23 -10.18 1.52 -11.37
CA LEU A 23 -8.83 1.18 -10.93
C LEU A 23 -7.89 1.16 -12.14
N SER A 24 -6.75 1.82 -12.00
CA SER A 24 -5.66 1.68 -12.98
C SER A 24 -5.02 0.29 -12.87
N SER A 25 -4.25 -0.10 -13.90
CA SER A 25 -3.49 -1.35 -13.88
C SER A 25 -2.49 -1.41 -12.71
N GLU A 26 -1.91 -0.28 -12.32
CA GLU A 26 -0.98 -0.16 -11.19
C GLU A 26 -1.69 -0.40 -9.86
N GLU A 27 -2.86 0.21 -9.65
CA GLU A 27 -3.63 0.02 -8.41
C GLU A 27 -4.16 -1.41 -8.31
N CYS A 28 -4.58 -1.99 -9.44
CA CYS A 28 -4.90 -3.42 -9.51
C CYS A 28 -3.70 -4.32 -9.12
N PHE A 29 -2.47 -3.95 -9.51
CA PHE A 29 -1.27 -4.68 -9.11
C PHE A 29 -1.02 -4.58 -7.60
N LYS A 30 -1.18 -3.39 -7.00
CA LYS A 30 -1.06 -3.20 -5.55
C LYS A 30 -2.07 -4.04 -4.76
N LEU A 31 -3.31 -4.15 -5.24
CA LEU A 31 -4.32 -5.04 -4.63
C LEU A 31 -3.87 -6.51 -4.59
N ARG A 32 -3.29 -7.01 -5.68
CA ARG A 32 -2.84 -8.41 -5.78
C ARG A 32 -1.53 -8.70 -5.05
N THR A 33 -0.74 -7.68 -4.74
CA THR A 33 0.58 -7.85 -4.14
C THR A 33 0.58 -7.31 -2.72
N LEU A 34 0.63 -5.99 -2.57
CA LEU A 34 0.77 -5.28 -1.30
C LEU A 34 -0.43 -5.44 -0.35
N TYR A 35 -1.64 -5.61 -0.90
CA TYR A 35 -2.86 -5.68 -0.10
C TYR A 35 -3.60 -7.02 -0.22
N SER A 36 -2.91 -8.06 -0.70
CA SER A 36 -3.50 -9.38 -0.91
C SER A 36 -4.02 -10.03 0.37
N GLU A 37 -3.38 -9.74 1.51
CA GLU A 37 -3.73 -10.27 2.83
C GLU A 37 -4.79 -9.43 3.56
N ILE A 38 -5.24 -8.31 2.98
CA ILE A 38 -6.24 -7.45 3.60
C ILE A 38 -7.63 -7.95 3.25
N HIS A 39 -8.31 -8.53 4.24
CA HIS A 39 -9.68 -9.04 4.12
C HIS A 39 -10.60 -8.30 5.08
N LEU A 40 -11.18 -7.19 4.62
CA LEU A 40 -12.15 -6.42 5.39
C LEU A 40 -13.57 -6.95 5.13
N SER A 41 -14.29 -7.33 6.18
CA SER A 41 -15.72 -7.64 6.05
C SER A 41 -16.55 -6.37 5.81
N GLU A 42 -17.77 -6.52 5.32
CA GLU A 42 -18.68 -5.36 5.15
C GLU A 42 -18.99 -4.69 6.49
N GLU A 43 -19.02 -5.46 7.58
CA GLU A 43 -19.20 -4.92 8.93
C GLU A 43 -17.98 -4.10 9.37
N ASP A 44 -16.77 -4.59 9.13
CA ASP A 44 -15.52 -3.86 9.44
C ASP A 44 -15.49 -2.52 8.70
N LYS A 45 -15.77 -2.54 7.38
CA LYS A 45 -15.78 -1.32 6.55
C LYS A 45 -16.78 -0.29 7.07
N ARG A 46 -17.97 -0.75 7.49
CA ARG A 46 -19.06 0.10 7.99
C ARG A 46 -18.76 0.68 9.37
N ASN A 47 -18.20 -0.13 10.26
CA ASN A 47 -17.95 0.22 11.66
C ASN A 47 -16.56 0.84 11.89
N MET A 48 -15.68 0.87 10.87
CA MET A 48 -14.37 1.47 10.96
C MET A 48 -14.45 2.94 11.44
N PRO A 49 -13.82 3.28 12.59
CA PRO A 49 -13.76 4.63 13.09
C PRO A 49 -13.17 5.59 12.06
N ARG A 50 -13.67 6.83 12.00
CA ARG A 50 -13.21 7.82 11.03
C ARG A 50 -11.69 8.01 11.05
N ARG A 51 -11.08 8.03 12.24
CA ARG A 51 -9.63 8.17 12.40
C ARG A 51 -8.87 7.00 11.78
N GLU A 52 -9.29 5.77 12.07
CA GLU A 52 -8.68 4.56 11.52
C GLU A 52 -8.84 4.51 10.00
N ARG A 53 -10.02 4.91 9.50
CA ARG A 53 -10.28 5.07 8.07
C ARG A 53 -9.32 6.07 7.42
N GLU A 54 -9.13 7.24 8.02
CA GLU A 54 -8.18 8.25 7.53
C GLU A 54 -6.73 7.75 7.58
N GLU A 55 -6.31 7.07 8.66
CA GLU A 55 -4.98 6.46 8.78
C GLU A 55 -4.77 5.32 7.76
N PHE A 56 -5.82 4.57 7.42
CA PHE A 56 -5.76 3.54 6.38
C PHE A 56 -5.65 4.14 4.98
N LEU A 57 -6.44 5.16 4.66
CA LEU A 57 -6.45 5.82 3.35
C LEU A 57 -5.17 6.63 3.10
N HIS A 58 -4.71 7.29 4.15
CA HIS A 58 -3.52 8.14 4.16
C HIS A 58 -2.57 7.58 5.21
N PRO A 59 -1.98 6.39 4.96
CA PRO A 59 -0.96 5.88 5.85
C PRO A 59 0.07 6.98 6.02
N ARG A 60 0.50 7.19 7.25
CA ARG A 60 1.70 7.97 7.51
C ARG A 60 2.87 7.16 6.97
N GLY A 61 3.06 7.23 5.65
CA GLY A 61 4.21 6.71 4.96
C GLY A 61 5.40 7.56 5.34
N LYS A 62 6.47 6.87 5.76
CA LYS A 62 7.81 7.37 6.01
C LYS A 62 8.03 8.71 5.31
N ASN A 63 8.31 9.73 6.10
CA ASN A 63 8.82 11.01 5.61
C ASN A 63 9.84 10.69 4.50
N LYS A 64 9.89 11.46 3.39
CA LYS A 64 10.88 11.22 2.32
C LYS A 64 12.28 10.95 2.89
N GLU A 65 12.63 11.62 3.97
CA GLU A 65 13.84 11.41 4.77
C GLU A 65 14.03 9.97 5.26
N GLY A 66 13.00 9.31 5.81
CA GLY A 66 13.08 7.94 6.31
C GLY A 66 13.13 6.88 5.19
N GLU A 67 12.67 7.22 3.99
CA GLU A 67 12.82 6.38 2.80
C GLU A 67 14.23 6.53 2.20
N GLU A 68 14.76 7.76 2.13
CA GLU A 68 16.13 8.05 1.71
C GLU A 68 17.17 7.43 2.67
N GLU A 69 16.96 7.53 3.99
CA GLU A 69 17.87 6.95 4.99
C GLU A 69 17.90 5.41 4.89
N PHE A 70 16.74 4.79 4.69
CA PHE A 70 16.66 3.34 4.48
C PHE A 70 17.38 2.92 3.19
N ASN A 71 17.16 3.65 2.09
CA ASN A 71 17.80 3.38 0.80
C ASN A 71 19.33 3.56 0.87
N SER A 72 19.81 4.60 1.56
CA SER A 72 21.25 4.83 1.76
C SER A 72 21.89 3.68 2.54
N LYS A 73 21.28 3.25 3.65
CA LYS A 73 21.78 2.11 4.45
C LYS A 73 21.79 0.81 3.65
N ALA A 74 20.73 0.56 2.86
CA ALA A 74 20.66 -0.61 2.00
C ALA A 74 21.77 -0.63 0.93
N GLN A 75 22.07 0.52 0.32
CA GLN A 75 23.17 0.66 -0.64
C GLN A 75 24.53 0.39 -0.01
N GLU A 76 24.77 0.87 1.21
CA GLU A 76 26.03 0.67 1.92
C GLU A 76 26.25 -0.81 2.26
N ILE A 77 25.22 -1.49 2.77
CA ILE A 77 25.24 -2.94 3.03
C ILE A 77 25.51 -3.72 1.74
N PHE A 78 24.81 -3.38 0.64
CA PHE A 78 25.00 -4.04 -0.65
C PHE A 78 26.43 -3.88 -1.18
N LYS A 79 27.01 -2.68 -1.05
CA LYS A 79 28.39 -2.42 -1.44
C LYS A 79 29.37 -3.26 -0.64
N ARG A 80 29.19 -3.34 0.68
CA ARG A 80 30.05 -4.17 1.55
C ARG A 80 29.99 -5.64 1.17
N LEU A 81 28.79 -6.19 0.99
CA LEU A 81 28.60 -7.59 0.58
C LEU A 81 29.21 -7.88 -0.80
N SER A 82 29.10 -6.93 -1.73
CA SER A 82 29.68 -7.04 -3.07
C SER A 82 31.21 -7.05 -3.06
N GLU A 83 31.84 -6.31 -2.15
CA GLU A 83 33.30 -6.31 -1.98
C GLU A 83 33.80 -7.56 -1.23
N GLU A 84 33.02 -8.06 -0.26
CA GLU A 84 33.30 -9.33 0.43
C GLU A 84 33.19 -10.52 -0.53
N ALA A 85 32.26 -10.50 -1.50
CA ALA A 85 32.10 -11.55 -2.50
C ALA A 85 33.17 -11.54 -3.61
N LYS A 86 33.97 -10.48 -3.72
CA LYS A 86 35.09 -10.37 -4.69
C LYS A 86 36.44 -10.80 -4.10
N ARG A 87 36.51 -11.07 -2.80
CA ARG A 87 37.68 -11.63 -2.11
C ARG A 87 37.68 -13.15 -2.19
#